data_AF-A0A6H1ZAU0-F1
#
_entry.id   AF-A0A6H1ZAU0-F1
#
_cell.length_a   1.000
_cell.length_b   1.000
_cell.length_c   1.000
_cell.angle_alpha   90.00
_cell.angle_beta   90.00
_cell.angle_gamma   90.00
#
_symmetry.space_group_name_H-M   'P 1'
#
loop_
_entity.id
_entity.type
_entity.pdbx_description
1 polymer ?
#
loop_
_entity_poly.entity_id
_entity_poly.type
_entity_poly.pdbx_seq_one_letter_code
_entity_poly.pdbx_strand_id
1 'polypeptide(L)'
;MAGISPEDSGKLKERVSNAMDDVATANFLIGEIAHGRRHIGDMLRTACRELRSRFPHRDDPENQWTERRLRGWWNNESKVVKHFQMVELFETAEQLRKARQEHAEYIAKTARIRSLAQIRAANEDRGAV
;
A
#
# COMPACT_ATOMS: atom_id res chain seq x y z
N MET A 1 -22.98 -7.20 -60.66
CA MET A 1 -21.51 -7.11 -60.56
C MET A 1 -21.17 -6.42 -59.25
N ALA A 2 -20.24 -7.02 -58.50
CA ALA A 2 -19.73 -6.77 -57.13
C ALA A 2 -20.09 -5.42 -56.48
N GLY A 3 -20.64 -5.32 -55.27
CA GLY A 3 -20.53 -6.20 -54.11
C GLY A 3 -19.46 -5.67 -53.15
N ILE A 4 -19.77 -4.60 -52.40
CA ILE A 4 -18.90 -4.07 -51.34
C ILE A 4 -19.17 -4.95 -50.10
N SER A 5 -18.17 -5.71 -49.66
CA SER A 5 -18.21 -6.49 -48.42
C SER A 5 -17.26 -5.89 -47.38
N PRO A 6 -17.66 -5.84 -46.10
CA PRO A 6 -16.92 -5.23 -45.01
C PRO A 6 -16.10 -6.26 -44.20
N GLU A 7 -15.37 -5.73 -43.22
CA GLU A 7 -14.83 -6.38 -42.02
C GLU A 7 -13.35 -6.81 -42.00
N ASP A 8 -12.74 -6.40 -40.88
CA ASP A 8 -11.65 -7.02 -40.15
C ASP A 8 -10.24 -6.99 -40.77
N SER A 9 -9.18 -6.63 -40.05
CA SER A 9 -9.02 -6.69 -38.61
C SER A 9 -8.09 -5.57 -38.17
N GLY A 10 -8.57 -4.76 -37.23
CA GLY A 10 -7.72 -3.88 -36.45
C GLY A 10 -6.63 -4.73 -35.81
N LYS A 11 -5.45 -4.74 -36.42
CA LYS A 11 -4.20 -5.11 -35.75
C LYS A 11 -3.99 -4.06 -34.65
N LEU A 12 -4.67 -4.26 -33.52
CA LEU A 12 -4.26 -3.72 -32.25
C LEU A 12 -2.84 -4.23 -32.06
N LYS A 13 -1.88 -3.37 -32.44
CA LYS A 13 -0.51 -3.46 -32.03
C LYS A 13 -0.54 -3.79 -30.55
N GLU A 14 -0.15 -5.02 -30.28
CA GLU A 14 0.35 -5.56 -29.03
C GLU A 14 0.75 -4.41 -28.11
N ARG A 15 -0.09 -4.17 -27.08
CA ARG A 15 0.19 -3.23 -25.99
C ARG A 15 1.34 -3.81 -25.16
N VAL A 16 2.55 -3.69 -25.69
CA VAL A 16 3.79 -3.91 -24.94
C VAL A 16 4.02 -2.67 -24.07
N SER A 17 3.24 -2.48 -23.00
CA SER A 17 3.43 -1.30 -22.14
C SER A 17 2.84 -1.31 -20.72
N ASN A 18 2.37 -2.42 -20.14
CA ASN A 18 1.77 -2.37 -18.77
C ASN A 18 2.44 -3.27 -17.72
N ALA A 19 3.12 -4.35 -18.12
CA ALA A 19 3.72 -5.28 -17.16
C ALA A 19 4.83 -4.66 -16.27
N MET A 20 5.53 -3.65 -16.79
CA MET A 20 6.55 -2.93 -16.03
C MET A 20 5.96 -1.92 -15.03
N ASP A 21 4.72 -1.48 -15.25
CA ASP A 21 4.03 -0.52 -14.38
C ASP A 21 3.38 -1.22 -13.17
N ASP A 22 2.74 -2.38 -13.40
CA ASP A 22 2.06 -3.12 -12.34
C ASP A 22 3.03 -3.61 -11.26
N VAL A 23 4.20 -4.14 -11.66
CA VAL A 23 5.24 -4.59 -10.72
C VAL A 23 5.87 -3.41 -9.98
N ALA A 24 6.11 -2.29 -10.67
CA ALA A 24 6.64 -1.08 -10.04
C ALA A 24 5.67 -0.54 -8.99
N THR A 25 4.38 -0.48 -9.33
CA THR A 25 3.30 -0.08 -8.42
C THR A 25 3.18 -1.05 -7.24
N ALA A 26 3.25 -2.37 -7.48
CA ALA A 26 3.24 -3.36 -6.41
C ALA A 26 4.42 -3.17 -5.45
N ASN A 27 5.63 -2.96 -5.97
CA ASN A 27 6.83 -2.72 -5.16
C ASN A 27 6.73 -1.42 -4.35
N PHE A 28 6.16 -0.37 -4.94
CA PHE A 28 5.86 0.87 -4.22
C PHE A 28 4.89 0.64 -3.07
N LEU A 29 3.78 -0.05 -3.31
CA LEU A 29 2.78 -0.38 -2.29
C LEU A 29 3.37 -1.24 -1.16
N ILE A 30 4.23 -2.22 -1.49
CA ILE A 30 4.97 -3.01 -0.51
C ILE A 30 5.83 -2.12 0.40
N GLY A 31 6.50 -1.12 -0.17
CA GLY A 31 7.26 -0.12 0.58
C GLY A 31 6.39 0.68 1.55
N GLU A 32 5.22 1.13 1.09
CA GLU A 32 4.25 1.89 1.89
C GLU A 32 3.65 1.09 3.05
N ILE A 33 3.41 -0.20 2.84
CA ILE A 33 2.93 -1.13 3.87
C ILE A 33 4.01 -1.34 4.93
N ALA A 34 5.24 -1.62 4.50
CA ALA A 34 6.32 -1.95 5.41
C ALA A 34 6.81 -0.75 6.25
N HIS A 35 6.66 0.47 5.74
CA HIS A 35 6.93 1.77 6.39
C HIS A 35 8.20 1.86 7.26
N GLY A 36 9.23 2.56 6.77
CA GLY A 36 10.44 2.86 7.55
C GLY A 36 11.43 1.69 7.70
N ARG A 37 11.17 0.56 7.05
CA ARG A 37 12.12 -0.57 6.98
C ARG A 37 13.17 -0.32 5.91
N ARG A 38 14.44 -0.31 6.32
CA ARG A 38 15.59 -0.09 5.42
C ARG A 38 16.07 -1.36 4.74
N HIS A 39 15.90 -2.52 5.38
CA HIS A 39 16.30 -3.80 4.82
C HIS A 39 15.15 -4.41 4.02
N ILE A 40 15.44 -4.77 2.76
CA ILE A 40 14.46 -5.38 1.85
C ILE A 40 13.83 -6.63 2.48
N GLY A 41 14.63 -7.49 3.13
CA GLY A 41 14.11 -8.68 3.79
C GLY A 41 13.05 -8.38 4.87
N ASP A 42 13.30 -7.39 5.72
CA ASP A 42 12.35 -6.97 6.76
C ASP A 42 11.12 -6.29 6.17
N MET A 43 11.32 -5.53 5.10
CA MET A 43 10.25 -4.87 4.36
C MET A 43 9.28 -5.91 3.77
N LEU A 44 9.80 -6.91 3.05
CA LEU A 44 8.99 -7.98 2.47
C LEU A 44 8.30 -8.83 3.55
N ARG A 45 9.01 -9.16 4.64
CA ARG A 45 8.43 -9.90 5.77
C ARG A 45 7.30 -9.13 6.44
N THR A 46 7.51 -7.85 6.70
CA THR A 46 6.50 -6.98 7.32
C THR A 46 5.27 -6.87 6.42
N ALA A 47 5.46 -6.57 5.13
CA ALA A 47 4.37 -6.47 4.18
C ALA A 47 3.60 -7.80 4.05
N CYS A 48 4.30 -8.92 3.95
CA CYS A 48 3.69 -10.25 3.89
C CYS A 48 2.85 -10.54 5.13
N ARG A 49 3.32 -10.18 6.33
CA ARG A 49 2.58 -10.37 7.57
C ARG A 49 1.29 -9.55 7.60
N GLU A 50 1.35 -8.28 7.21
CA GLU A 50 0.16 -7.42 7.15
C GLU A 50 -0.87 -7.96 6.15
N LEU A 51 -0.41 -8.35 4.96
CA LEU A 51 -1.27 -8.91 3.91
C LEU A 51 -1.92 -10.23 4.33
N ARG A 52 -1.17 -11.16 4.94
CA ARG A 52 -1.73 -12.43 5.45
C ARG A 52 -2.72 -12.24 6.59
N SER A 53 -2.53 -11.22 7.42
CA SER A 53 -3.44 -10.91 8.52
C SER A 53 -4.80 -10.44 7.99
N ARG A 54 -4.79 -9.60 6.94
CA ARG A 54 -6.00 -9.00 6.36
C ARG A 54 -6.68 -9.91 5.34
N PHE A 55 -5.88 -10.61 4.53
CA PHE A 55 -6.32 -11.49 3.46
C PHE A 55 -5.75 -12.90 3.69
N PRO A 56 -6.37 -13.68 4.59
CA PRO A 56 -5.84 -14.98 4.98
C PRO A 56 -5.97 -16.05 3.89
N HIS A 57 -6.88 -15.87 2.92
CA HIS A 57 -7.13 -16.81 1.80
C HIS A 57 -7.20 -18.27 2.28
N ARG A 58 -8.07 -18.54 3.26
CA ARG A 58 -8.18 -19.87 3.90
C ARG A 58 -8.69 -20.94 2.94
N ASP A 59 -9.60 -20.54 2.07
CA ASP A 59 -10.27 -21.44 1.12
C ASP A 59 -9.50 -21.55 -0.20
N ASP A 60 -8.58 -20.62 -0.48
CA ASP A 60 -7.77 -20.56 -1.71
C ASP A 60 -6.26 -20.50 -1.41
N PRO A 61 -5.60 -21.64 -1.13
CA PRO A 61 -4.17 -21.68 -0.81
C PRO A 61 -3.26 -21.07 -1.88
N GLU A 62 -3.65 -21.16 -3.16
CA GLU A 62 -2.89 -20.60 -4.27
C GLU A 62 -2.86 -19.06 -4.26
N ASN A 63 -3.85 -18.42 -3.66
CA ASN A 63 -3.95 -16.97 -3.59
C ASN A 63 -3.23 -16.39 -2.37
N GLN A 64 -2.81 -17.24 -1.41
CA GLN A 64 -2.11 -16.80 -0.21
C GLN A 64 -0.86 -15.97 -0.50
N TRP A 65 -0.68 -14.97 0.36
CA TRP A 65 0.51 -14.13 0.38
C TRP A 65 1.70 -14.89 0.95
N THR A 66 2.80 -14.87 0.21
CA THR A 66 4.07 -15.47 0.63
C THR A 66 5.21 -14.50 0.40
N GLU A 67 6.23 -14.56 1.26
CA GLU A 67 7.44 -13.75 1.07
C GLU A 67 8.11 -14.04 -0.28
N ARG A 68 8.04 -15.30 -0.74
CA ARG A 68 8.57 -15.71 -2.05
C ARG A 68 7.90 -14.95 -3.19
N ARG A 69 6.58 -14.76 -3.13
CA ARG A 69 5.84 -14.01 -4.17
C ARG A 69 6.29 -12.55 -4.21
N LEU A 70 6.33 -11.88 -3.05
CA LEU A 70 6.77 -10.48 -2.96
C LEU A 70 8.23 -10.33 -3.41
N ARG A 71 9.10 -11.26 -3.02
CA ARG A 71 10.49 -11.31 -3.45
C ARG A 71 10.62 -11.51 -4.96
N GLY A 72 9.74 -12.32 -5.56
CA GLY A 72 9.73 -12.55 -7.01
C GLY A 72 9.49 -11.26 -7.81
N TRP A 73 8.62 -10.36 -7.32
CA TRP A 73 8.43 -9.03 -7.94
C TRP A 73 9.62 -8.11 -7.70
N TRP A 74 10.23 -8.16 -6.52
CA TRP A 74 11.39 -7.35 -6.18
C TRP A 74 12.63 -7.73 -6.99
N ASN A 75 12.84 -9.02 -7.22
CA ASN A 75 13.95 -9.58 -7.98
C ASN A 75 13.66 -9.64 -9.49
N ASN A 76 12.52 -9.14 -9.95
CA ASN A 76 12.08 -9.22 -11.36
C ASN A 76 11.97 -10.67 -11.90
N GLU A 77 11.77 -11.66 -11.01
CA GLU A 77 11.51 -13.06 -11.32
C GLU A 77 10.06 -13.27 -11.79
N SER A 78 9.15 -12.38 -11.38
CA SER A 78 7.76 -12.36 -11.84
C SER A 78 7.39 -10.97 -12.36
N LYS A 79 6.89 -10.93 -13.59
CA LYS A 79 6.49 -9.68 -14.28
C LYS A 79 4.97 -9.45 -14.29
N VAL A 80 4.22 -10.31 -13.58
CA VAL A 80 2.77 -10.31 -13.61
C VAL A 80 2.25 -10.17 -12.20
N VAL A 81 1.44 -9.14 -11.99
CA VAL A 81 0.67 -8.95 -10.77
C VAL A 81 -0.80 -9.12 -11.13
N LYS A 82 -1.48 -10.05 -10.47
CA LYS A 82 -2.91 -10.27 -10.70
C LYS A 82 -3.70 -9.09 -10.14
N HIS A 83 -4.85 -8.79 -10.74
CA HIS A 83 -5.67 -7.65 -10.31
C HIS A 83 -6.03 -7.69 -8.81
N PHE A 84 -6.46 -8.84 -8.29
CA PHE A 84 -6.78 -8.97 -6.86
C PHE A 84 -5.57 -8.67 -5.97
N GLN A 85 -4.36 -9.04 -6.40
CA GLN A 85 -3.13 -8.78 -5.65
C GLN A 85 -2.85 -7.28 -5.59
N MET A 86 -3.08 -6.56 -6.69
CA MET A 86 -2.96 -5.10 -6.70
C MET A 86 -4.00 -4.43 -5.80
N VAL A 87 -5.25 -4.89 -5.82
CA VAL A 87 -6.32 -4.36 -4.97
C VAL A 87 -5.98 -4.57 -3.50
N GLU A 88 -5.60 -5.78 -3.10
CA GLU A 88 -5.26 -6.10 -1.71
C GLU A 88 -4.05 -5.31 -1.21
N LEU A 89 -3.03 -5.10 -2.06
CA LEU A 89 -1.90 -4.22 -1.75
C LEU A 89 -2.35 -2.78 -1.54
N PHE A 90 -3.17 -2.25 -2.44
CA PHE A 90 -3.66 -0.88 -2.38
C PHE A 90 -4.53 -0.64 -1.14
N GLU A 91 -5.50 -1.50 -0.89
CA GLU A 91 -6.35 -1.45 0.30
C GLU A 91 -5.53 -1.52 1.58
N THR A 92 -4.49 -2.37 1.59
CA THR A 92 -3.62 -2.49 2.75
C THR A 92 -2.85 -1.19 3.01
N ALA A 93 -2.25 -0.64 1.96
CA ALA A 93 -1.48 0.61 2.02
C ALA A 93 -2.36 1.78 2.47
N GLU A 94 -3.54 1.97 1.88
CA GLU A 94 -4.46 3.06 2.24
C GLU A 94 -4.94 2.97 3.69
N GLN A 95 -5.33 1.79 4.16
CA GLN A 95 -5.73 1.61 5.56
C GLN A 95 -4.60 1.93 6.54
N LEU A 96 -3.36 1.50 6.23
CA LEU A 96 -2.19 1.83 7.06
C LEU A 96 -1.87 3.33 7.00
N ARG A 97 -1.98 3.96 5.83
CA ARG A 97 -1.79 5.40 5.67
C ARG A 97 -2.80 6.19 6.51
N LYS A 98 -4.07 5.80 6.45
CA LYS A 98 -5.15 6.42 7.24
C LYS A 98 -4.91 6.25 8.74
N ALA A 99 -4.55 5.05 9.20
CA ALA A 99 -4.23 4.80 10.61
C ALA A 99 -3.05 5.66 11.09
N ARG A 100 -2.00 5.82 10.25
CA ARG A 100 -0.86 6.70 10.56
C ARG A 100 -1.29 8.17 10.66
N GLN A 101 -2.14 8.63 9.75
CA GLN A 101 -2.66 10.00 9.76
C GLN A 101 -3.51 10.26 11.02
N GLU A 102 -4.45 9.38 11.33
CA GLU A 102 -5.31 9.49 12.53
C GLU A 102 -4.47 9.52 13.81
N HIS A 103 -3.43 8.69 13.90
CA HIS A 103 -2.50 8.70 15.03
C HIS A 103 -1.70 10.01 15.14
N ALA A 104 -1.21 10.55 14.01
CA ALA A 104 -0.51 11.83 14.00
C ALA A 104 -1.43 12.99 14.42
N GLU A 105 -2.69 12.99 13.96
CA GLU A 105 -3.69 13.96 14.37
C GLU A 105 -4.01 13.86 15.87
N TYR A 106 -4.10 12.65 16.41
CA TYR A 106 -4.29 12.42 17.84
C TYR A 106 -3.13 12.97 18.68
N ILE A 107 -1.89 12.73 18.26
CA ILE A 107 -0.69 13.27 18.92
C ILE A 107 -0.72 14.80 18.90
N ALA A 108 -1.01 15.41 17.76
CA ALA A 108 -1.07 16.87 17.61
C ALA A 108 -2.15 17.49 18.50
N LYS A 109 -3.35 16.90 18.54
CA LYS A 109 -4.46 17.33 19.42
C LYS A 109 -4.07 17.22 20.89
N THR A 110 -3.48 16.11 21.29
CA THR A 110 -3.05 15.87 22.68
C THR A 110 -1.94 16.84 23.11
N ALA A 111 -0.98 17.10 22.23
CA ALA A 111 0.09 18.08 22.48
C ALA A 111 -0.47 19.50 22.68
N ARG A 112 -1.47 19.89 21.87
CA ARG A 112 -2.17 21.17 22.00
C ARG A 112 -2.94 21.31 23.32
N ILE A 113 -3.63 20.24 23.75
CA ILE A 113 -4.34 20.26 25.04
C ILE A 113 -3.32 20.42 26.18
N ARG A 114 -2.20 19.69 26.13
CA ARG A 114 -1.13 19.78 27.13
C ARG A 114 -0.53 21.18 27.21
N SER A 115 -0.28 21.84 26.08
CA SER A 115 0.28 23.20 26.08
C SER A 115 -0.67 24.23 26.68
N LEU A 116 -1.99 24.12 26.39
CA LEU A 116 -3.00 24.99 27.00
C LEU A 116 -3.10 24.79 28.52
N ALA A 117 -3.01 23.55 29.00
CA ALA A 117 -3.00 23.26 30.43
C ALA A 117 -1.77 23.86 31.13
N GLN A 118 -0.59 23.80 30.50
CA GLN A 118 0.63 24.42 31.02
C GLN A 118 0.53 25.95 31.09
N ILE A 119 -0.03 26.59 30.05
CA ILE A 119 -0.25 28.05 30.06
C ILE A 119 -1.21 28.43 31.18
N ARG A 120 -2.30 27.67 31.37
CA ARG A 120 -3.26 27.92 32.43
C ARG A 120 -2.62 27.82 33.82
N ALA A 121 -1.89 26.73 34.08
CA ALA A 121 -1.18 26.54 35.35
C ALA A 121 -0.18 27.67 35.62
N ALA A 122 0.60 28.08 34.62
CA ALA A 122 1.56 29.18 34.76
C ALA A 122 0.90 30.55 35.04
N ASN A 123 -0.34 30.75 34.57
CA ASN A 123 -1.10 31.97 34.86
C ASN A 123 -1.75 31.93 36.26
N GLU A 124 -2.20 30.77 36.72
CA GLU A 124 -2.72 30.57 38.08
C GLU A 124 -1.61 30.82 39.13
N ASP A 125 -0.39 30.34 38.88
CA ASP A 125 0.77 30.59 39.77
C ASP A 125 1.20 32.07 39.83
N ARG A 126 1.03 32.84 38.75
CA ARG A 126 1.38 34.28 38.72
C ARG A 126 0.33 35.19 39.35
N GLY A 127 -0.93 34.77 39.40
CA GLY A 127 -2.02 35.53 39.99
C GLY A 127 -2.17 35.35 41.50
N ALA A 128 -1.39 34.45 42.11
CA ALA A 128 -1.42 34.14 43.54
C ALA A 128 -0.32 34.86 44.36
N VAL A 129 0.36 35.85 43.77
CA VAL A 129 1.37 36.73 44.40
C VAL A 129 0.84 38.15 44.45
#